data_AF-A0A6N1XHW1-F1
#
_entry.id   AF-A0A6N1XHW1-F1
#
_cell.length_a   1.000
_cell.length_b   1.000
_cell.length_c   1.000
_cell.angle_alpha   90.00
_cell.angle_beta   90.00
_cell.angle_gamma   90.00
#
_symmetry.space_group_name_H-M   'P 1'
#
loop_
_entity.id
_entity.type
_entity.pdbx_description
1 polymer ?
#
loop_
_entity_poly.entity_id
_entity_poly.type
_entity_poly.pdbx_seq_one_letter_code
_entity_poly.pdbx_strand_id
1 'polypeptide(L)' 'MAKVNKTELEQLRGIDAAAILPRLVDYAKADPSFVPISGEPTTRWHVTAQGRNFELLLTGPKFYDTRQKRGGGAQLIL' A
#
# COMPACT_ATOMS: atom_id res chain seq x y z
N MET A 1 -7.28 16.20 16.15
CA MET A 1 -6.04 15.62 15.57
C MET A 1 -4.94 16.65 15.66
N ALA A 2 -3.77 16.28 16.19
CA ALA A 2 -2.60 17.16 16.23
C ALA A 2 -2.07 17.42 14.81
N LYS A 3 -1.53 18.61 14.56
CA LYS A 3 -0.95 18.96 13.26
C LYS A 3 0.42 18.28 13.12
N VAL A 4 0.53 17.39 12.15
CA VAL A 4 1.80 16.73 11.78
C VAL A 4 2.77 17.79 11.24
N ASN A 5 3.99 17.81 11.75
CA ASN A 5 5.02 18.72 11.24
C ASN A 5 5.66 18.19 9.95
N LYS A 6 6.46 19.01 9.25
CA LYS A 6 7.03 18.63 7.95
C LYS A 6 7.94 17.40 8.04
N THR A 7 8.81 17.35 9.04
CA THR A 7 9.75 16.24 9.26
C THR A 7 9.02 14.94 9.55
N GLU A 8 8.02 14.99 10.42
CA GLU A 8 7.17 13.85 10.76
C GLU A 8 6.39 13.37 9.52
N LEU A 9 5.86 14.29 8.71
CA LEU A 9 5.18 13.94 7.46
C LEU A 9 6.12 13.25 6.46
N GLU A 10 7.36 13.72 6.32
CA GLU A 10 8.37 13.09 5.47
C GLU A 10 8.73 11.68 5.95
N GLN A 11 8.87 11.50 7.26
CA GLN A 11 9.11 10.19 7.86
C GLN A 11 7.94 9.24 7.59
N LEU A 12 6.70 9.67 7.84
CA LEU A 12 5.50 8.86 7.61
C LEU A 12 5.36 8.45 6.13
N ARG A 13 5.73 9.33 5.19
CA ARG A 13 5.71 9.04 3.74
C ARG A 13 6.81 8.08 3.29
N GLY A 14 7.85 7.88 4.09
CA GLY A 14 8.94 6.95 3.80
C GLY A 14 8.70 5.53 4.31
N ILE A 15 7.64 5.29 5.09
CA ILE A 15 7.38 3.98 5.68
C ILE A 15 6.93 2.99 4.61
N ASP A 16 7.54 1.81 4.61
CA ASP A 16 7.15 0.70 3.75
C ASP A 16 5.67 0.32 3.99
N ALA A 17 4.87 0.35 2.91
CA ALA A 17 3.43 0.13 2.98
C ALA A 17 3.10 -1.30 3.42
N ALA A 18 3.87 -2.31 3.01
CA ALA A 18 3.64 -3.69 3.41
C ALA A 18 3.91 -3.90 4.91
N ALA A 19 4.85 -3.16 5.49
CA ALA A 19 5.15 -3.22 6.93
C ALA A 19 4.03 -2.65 7.81
N ILE A 20 3.33 -1.60 7.36
CA ILE A 20 2.27 -0.94 8.16
C ILE A 20 0.87 -1.44 7.85
N LEU A 21 0.60 -1.90 6.63
CA LEU A 21 -0.76 -2.21 6.17
C LEU A 21 -1.51 -3.14 7.14
N PRO A 22 -0.95 -4.28 7.61
CA PRO A 22 -1.67 -5.17 8.53
C PRO A 22 -2.03 -4.54 9.89
N ARG A 23 -1.43 -3.41 10.25
CA ARG A 23 -1.70 -2.68 11.51
C ARG A 23 -2.80 -1.62 11.35
N LEU A 24 -3.13 -1.22 10.12
CA LEU A 24 -4.02 -0.09 9.83
C LEU A 24 -5.43 -0.51 9.39
N VAL A 25 -5.61 -1.79 9.05
CA VAL A 25 -6.82 -2.28 8.39
C VAL A 25 -7.40 -3.47 9.16
N ASP A 26 -8.68 -3.76 8.91
CA ASP A 26 -9.40 -4.83 9.60
C ASP A 26 -8.84 -6.22 9.20
N TYR A 27 -8.39 -6.35 7.95
CA TYR A 27 -7.80 -7.56 7.41
C TYR A 27 -6.79 -7.24 6.31
N ALA A 28 -5.64 -7.92 6.33
CA ALA A 28 -4.65 -7.87 5.27
C ALA A 28 -4.03 -9.26 5.06
N LYS A 29 -3.99 -9.73 3.82
CA LYS A 29 -3.28 -10.96 3.44
C LYS A 29 -2.51 -10.75 2.14
N ALA A 30 -1.21 -11.00 2.19
CA ALA A 30 -0.38 -11.05 1.00
C ALA A 30 -0.77 -12.23 0.10
N ASP A 31 -0.74 -12.03 -1.21
CA ASP A 31 -0.89 -13.05 -2.22
C ASP A 31 0.50 -13.58 -2.64
N PRO A 32 0.92 -14.76 -2.14
CA PRO A 32 2.24 -15.31 -2.46
C PRO A 32 2.35 -15.82 -3.90
N SER A 33 1.23 -15.93 -4.63
CA SER A 33 1.24 -16.36 -6.03
C SER A 33 1.49 -15.21 -7.01
N PHE A 34 1.44 -13.96 -6.53
CA PHE A 34 1.71 -12.80 -7.35
C PHE A 34 3.20 -12.69 -7.69
N VAL A 35 3.48 -12.63 -8.99
CA VAL A 35 4.82 -12.36 -9.53
C VAL A 35 4.78 -11.00 -10.24
N PRO A 36 5.54 -9.99 -9.78
CA PRO A 36 5.59 -8.70 -10.46
C PRO A 36 6.25 -8.84 -11.85
N ILE A 37 5.74 -8.08 -12.82
CA ILE A 37 6.28 -8.06 -14.18
C ILE A 37 7.44 -7.06 -14.24
N SER A 38 7.28 -5.90 -13.60
CA SER A 38 8.37 -4.97 -13.35
C SER A 38 9.39 -5.55 -12.36
N GLY A 39 10.68 -5.23 -12.56
CA GLY A 39 11.75 -5.63 -11.64
C GLY A 39 11.70 -4.94 -10.26
N GLU A 40 10.70 -4.10 -10.02
CA GLU A 40 10.49 -3.47 -8.72
C GLU A 40 9.88 -4.50 -7.74
N PRO A 41 10.29 -4.51 -6.46
CA PRO A 41 9.80 -5.45 -5.46
C PRO A 41 8.36 -5.12 -5.04
N THR A 42 7.42 -5.51 -5.90
CA THR A 42 5.99 -5.24 -5.74
C THR A 42 5.29 -6.46 -5.17
N THR A 43 4.43 -6.25 -4.15
CA THR A 43 3.61 -7.31 -3.55
C THR A 43 2.13 -7.03 -3.76
N ARG A 44 1.32 -8.09 -3.88
CA ARG A 44 -0.15 -7.97 -3.97
C ARG A 44 -0.80 -8.38 -2.65
N TRP A 45 -1.82 -7.63 -2.25
CA TRP A 45 -2.53 -7.81 -0.98
C TRP A 45 -4.04 -7.75 -1.17
N HIS A 46 -4.75 -8.65 -0.49
CA HIS A 46 -6.19 -8.58 -0.29
C HIS A 46 -6.48 -7.94 1.06
N VAL A 47 -7.24 -6.86 1.04
CA VAL A 47 -7.43 -5.98 2.20
C VAL A 47 -8.91 -5.73 2.46
N THR A 48 -9.30 -5.75 3.73
CA THR A 48 -10.58 -5.17 4.19
C THR A 48 -10.28 -4.00 5.11
N ALA A 49 -10.84 -2.83 4.80
CA ALA A 49 -10.73 -1.64 5.65
C ALA A 49 -12.07 -0.91 5.69
N GLN A 50 -12.59 -0.66 6.89
CA GLN A 50 -13.88 -0.01 7.13
C GLN A 50 -15.02 -0.69 6.35
N GLY A 51 -15.02 -2.02 6.33
CA GLY A 51 -16.04 -2.83 5.63
C GLY A 51 -15.93 -2.81 4.09
N ARG A 52 -14.86 -2.24 3.52
CA ARG A 52 -14.62 -2.22 2.07
C ARG A 52 -13.45 -3.12 1.71
N ASN A 53 -13.58 -3.82 0.59
CA ASN A 53 -12.56 -4.73 0.07
C ASN A 53 -11.71 -4.08 -1.02
N PHE A 54 -10.39 -4.22 -0.89
CA PHE A 54 -9.39 -3.71 -1.82
C PHE A 54 -8.48 -4.83 -2.30
N GLU A 55 -7.94 -4.67 -3.50
CA GLU A 55 -6.76 -5.40 -3.94
C GLU A 55 -5.67 -4.37 -4.19
N LEU A 56 -4.62 -4.42 -3.37
CA LEU A 56 -3.56 -3.42 -3.39
C LEU A 56 -2.27 -4.04 -3.91
N LEU A 57 -1.59 -3.31 -4.79
CA LEU A 57 -0.19 -3.51 -5.10
C LEU A 57 0.63 -2.53 -4.27
N LEU A 58 1.66 -3.02 -3.60
CA LEU A 58 2.52 -2.23 -2.73
C LEU A 58 3.97 -2.30 -3.20
N THR A 59 4.62 -1.14 -3.31
CA THR A 59 6.04 -1.03 -3.68
C THR A 59 6.68 0.05 -2.82
N GLY A 60 7.47 -0.35 -1.83
CA GLY A 60 7.96 0.56 -0.79
C GLY A 60 6.79 1.32 -0.13
N PRO A 61 6.80 2.65 -0.06
CA PRO A 61 5.71 3.44 0.53
C PRO A 61 4.48 3.65 -0.38
N LYS A 62 4.53 3.19 -1.64
CA LYS A 62 3.50 3.44 -2.64
C LYS A 62 2.45 2.33 -2.64
N PHE A 63 1.23 2.66 -3.04
CA PHE A 63 0.15 1.68 -3.21
C PHE A 63 -0.70 1.96 -4.44
N TYR A 64 -1.28 0.93 -5.03
CA TYR A 64 -2.25 1.02 -6.13
C TYR A 64 -3.40 0.04 -5.92
N ASP A 65 -4.62 0.53 -5.92
CA ASP A 65 -5.85 -0.28 -5.92
C ASP A 65 -6.17 -0.71 -7.36
N THR A 66 -6.00 -2.01 -7.64
CA THR A 66 -6.24 -2.58 -8.98
C THR A 66 -7.73 -2.59 -9.34
N ARG A 67 -8.62 -2.61 -8.35
CA ARG A 67 -10.08 -2.63 -8.57
C ARG A 67 -10.59 -1.26 -9.00
N GLN A 68 -10.09 -0.21 -8.37
CA GLN A 68 -10.48 1.18 -8.67
C GLN A 68 -9.50 1.90 -9.60
N LYS A 69 -8.41 1.22 -10.00
CA LYS A 69 -7.36 1.73 -10.90
C LYS A 69 -6.75 3.06 -10.45
N ARG A 70 -6.54 3.23 -9.15
CA ARG A 70 -6.01 4.46 -8.55
C ARG A 70 -5.09 4.15 -7.38
N GLY A 71 -4.13 5.03 -7.10
CA GLY A 71 -3.11 4.80 -6.09
C GLY A 71 -2.56 6.08 -5.48
N GLY A 72 -1.78 5.92 -4.42
CA GLY A 72 -1.04 6.98 -3.74
C GLY A 72 0.47 6.74 -3.86
N GLY A 73 1.22 7.82 -4.09
CA GLY A 73 2.57 7.73 -4.66
C GLY A 73 2.48 7.52 -6.17
N ALA A 74 3.40 8.12 -6.94
CA ALA A 74 3.36 8.11 -8.42
C ALA A 74 3.02 6.73 -9.01
N GLN A 75 2.32 6.70 -10.16
CA GLN A 75 1.83 5.49 -10.86
C GLN A 75 2.73 4.26 -10.59
N LEU A 76 2.17 3.21 -10.00
CA LEU A 76 2.83 1.90 -10.03
C LEU A 76 2.76 1.40 -11.48
N ILE A 77 3.92 1.33 -12.14
CA ILE A 77 4.05 0.68 -13.44
C ILE A 77 4.15 -0.82 -13.15
N LEU A 78 3.05 -1.52 -13.42
CA LEU A 78 2.97 -2.98 -13.37
C LEU A 78 3.88 -3.62 -14.42
#